data_AF-A0A959GQA3-F1
#
_entry.id   AF-A0A959GQA3-F1
#
_cell.length_a   1.000
_cell.length_b   1.000
_cell.length_c   1.000
_cell.angle_alpha   90.00
_cell.angle_beta   90.00
_cell.angle_gamma   90.00
#
_symmetry.space_group_name_H-M   'P 1'
#
loop_
_entity.id
_entity.type
_entity.pdbx_description
1 polymer ?
#
loop_
_entity_poly.entity_id
_entity_poly.type
_entity_poly.pdbx_seq_one_letter_code
_entity_poly.pdbx_strand_id
1 'polypeptide(L)'
;MANKPVLFLAFANDRVDNARYLRNLPKELDGLRKALYLAEQMGLCEVVERANVTIDQIVNVFQDPRYRDRVAIFHYGGHANGYQLLLETLDDNNVKAEAGGLVPFFARQKSLQLVFLNGCSSRAHAVELIEAGIPAVVGTAEPINDAIATQLAVRFYKGLAGGLPLQRAWAEA
;
A
#
# COMPACT_ATOMS: atom_id res chain seq x y z
N MET A 1 -25.90 8.11 -1.07
CA MET A 1 -24.79 8.18 -2.05
C MET A 1 -23.80 7.10 -1.67
N ALA A 2 -23.39 6.23 -2.59
CA ALA A 2 -22.40 5.20 -2.28
C ALA A 2 -21.08 5.88 -1.88
N ASN A 3 -20.49 5.45 -0.76
CA ASN A 3 -19.27 6.05 -0.25
C ASN A 3 -18.09 5.64 -1.16
N LYS A 4 -17.34 6.60 -1.69
CA LYS A 4 -16.27 6.31 -2.68
C LYS A 4 -15.16 5.50 -2.03
N PRO A 5 -14.62 4.46 -2.71
CA PRO A 5 -13.48 3.72 -2.20
C PRO A 5 -12.24 4.63 -2.11
N VAL A 6 -11.44 4.41 -1.08
CA VAL A 6 -10.18 5.13 -0.85
C VAL A 6 -9.01 4.26 -1.29
N LEU A 7 -8.11 4.84 -2.08
CA LEU A 7 -6.78 4.29 -2.37
C LEU A 7 -5.79 5.02 -1.47
N PHE A 8 -5.24 4.31 -0.49
CA PHE A 8 -4.23 4.87 0.41
C PHE A 8 -2.83 4.49 -0.06
N LEU A 9 -2.06 5.50 -0.47
CA LEU A 9 -0.69 5.40 -0.94
C LEU A 9 0.28 5.84 0.15
N ALA A 10 0.97 4.88 0.75
CA ALA A 10 1.88 5.07 1.87
C ALA A 10 3.33 4.77 1.43
N PHE A 11 4.24 5.70 1.71
CA PHE A 11 5.64 5.57 1.34
C PHE A 11 6.53 5.73 2.56
N ALA A 12 7.42 4.77 2.82
CA ALA A 12 8.39 4.83 3.90
C ALA A 12 9.80 4.66 3.32
N ASN A 13 10.67 5.63 3.61
CA ASN A 13 12.05 5.65 3.13
C ASN A 13 13.02 5.65 4.30
N ASP A 14 14.18 5.04 4.12
CA ASP A 14 15.27 5.15 5.07
C ASP A 14 15.96 6.50 4.88
N ARG A 15 15.86 7.38 5.89
CA ARG A 15 16.46 8.72 5.87
C ARG A 15 17.75 8.80 6.70
N VAL A 16 18.12 7.72 7.36
CA VAL A 16 19.30 7.65 8.22
C VAL A 16 20.47 7.07 7.43
N ASP A 17 20.25 5.97 6.71
CA ASP A 17 21.25 5.34 5.86
C ASP A 17 21.04 5.71 4.37
N ASN A 18 21.93 6.55 3.84
CA ASN A 18 21.93 6.96 2.43
C ASN A 18 22.06 5.80 1.44
N ALA A 19 22.70 4.69 1.82
CA ALA A 19 22.81 3.50 0.97
C ALA A 19 21.46 2.78 0.83
N ARG A 20 20.60 2.91 1.84
CA ARG A 20 19.24 2.38 1.85
C ARG A 20 18.24 3.41 1.33
N TYR A 21 18.63 4.64 1.00
CA TYR A 21 17.67 5.62 0.50
C TYR A 21 17.10 5.21 -0.88
N LEU A 22 15.80 4.94 -0.96
CA LEU A 22 15.08 4.62 -2.18
C LEU A 22 14.75 5.91 -2.94
N ARG A 23 15.53 6.21 -3.99
CA ARG A 23 15.46 7.50 -4.70
C ARG A 23 14.23 7.64 -5.59
N ASN A 24 13.60 6.54 -5.99
CA ASN A 24 12.46 6.61 -6.89
C ASN A 24 11.10 6.64 -6.19
N LEU A 25 11.00 6.51 -4.85
CA LEU A 25 9.69 6.64 -4.16
C LEU A 25 8.95 7.95 -4.49
N PRO A 26 9.60 9.14 -4.59
CA PRO A 26 8.90 10.34 -5.05
C PRO A 26 8.40 10.26 -6.50
N LYS A 27 9.15 9.57 -7.38
CA LYS A 27 8.74 9.35 -8.77
C LYS A 27 7.58 8.35 -8.86
N GLU A 28 7.59 7.33 -8.02
CA GLU A 28 6.51 6.38 -7.88
C GLU A 28 5.23 7.06 -7.43
N LEU A 29 5.30 7.85 -6.34
CA LEU A 29 4.16 8.63 -5.86
C LEU A 29 3.59 9.56 -6.94
N ASP A 30 4.44 10.33 -7.62
CA ASP A 30 4.02 11.21 -8.72
C ASP A 30 3.39 10.41 -9.88
N GLY A 31 3.97 9.27 -10.24
CA GLY A 31 3.46 8.39 -11.28
C GLY A 31 2.10 7.78 -10.93
N LEU A 32 1.90 7.34 -9.69
CA LEU A 32 0.63 6.83 -9.19
C LEU A 32 -0.43 7.92 -9.15
N ARG A 33 -0.08 9.13 -8.67
CA ARG A 33 -0.99 10.29 -8.68
C ARG A 33 -1.48 10.59 -10.10
N LYS A 34 -0.57 10.61 -11.08
CA LYS A 34 -0.91 10.81 -12.50
C LYS A 34 -1.77 9.68 -13.07
N ALA A 35 -1.48 8.43 -12.70
CA ALA A 35 -2.25 7.27 -13.16
C ALA A 35 -3.70 7.31 -12.64
N LEU A 36 -3.90 7.74 -11.40
CA LEU A 36 -5.19 7.76 -10.72
C LEU A 36 -5.99 9.05 -10.95
N TYR A 37 -5.36 10.11 -11.46
CA TYR A 37 -5.94 11.44 -11.60
C TYR A 37 -7.32 11.44 -12.27
N LEU A 38 -7.47 10.78 -13.42
CA LEU A 38 -8.75 10.76 -14.14
C LEU A 38 -9.83 10.00 -13.37
N ALA A 39 -9.49 8.88 -12.72
CA ALA A 39 -10.43 8.10 -11.92
C ALA A 39 -10.94 8.91 -10.71
N GLU A 40 -10.05 9.65 -10.06
CA GLU A 40 -10.41 10.55 -8.96
C GLU A 40 -11.28 11.73 -9.44
N GLN A 41 -10.93 12.37 -10.56
CA GLN A 41 -11.73 13.46 -11.16
C GLN A 41 -13.14 13.01 -11.56
N MET A 42 -13.28 11.79 -12.06
CA MET A 42 -14.57 11.16 -12.37
C MET A 42 -15.33 10.71 -11.12
N GLY A 43 -14.73 10.83 -9.93
CA GLY A 43 -15.34 10.46 -8.66
C GLY A 43 -15.45 8.95 -8.44
N LEU A 44 -14.65 8.14 -9.15
CA LEU A 44 -14.63 6.69 -8.99
C LEU A 44 -13.93 6.26 -7.69
N CYS A 45 -13.00 7.08 -7.21
CA CYS A 45 -12.28 6.86 -5.96
C CYS A 45 -11.82 8.18 -5.33
N GLU A 46 -11.23 8.08 -4.14
CA GLU A 46 -10.49 9.13 -3.46
C GLU A 46 -9.06 8.65 -3.20
N VAL A 47 -8.06 9.48 -3.49
CA VAL A 47 -6.65 9.13 -3.28
C VAL A 47 -6.12 9.84 -2.03
N VAL A 48 -5.61 9.06 -1.09
CA VAL A 48 -4.93 9.57 0.11
C VAL A 48 -3.47 9.20 -0.01
N GLU A 49 -2.58 10.18 0.07
CA GLU A 49 -1.13 9.96 -0.03
C GLU A 49 -0.41 10.41 1.24
N ARG A 50 0.59 9.62 1.66
CA ARG A 50 1.50 10.00 2.75
C ARG A 50 2.92 9.55 2.42
N ALA A 51 3.86 10.48 2.48
CA ALA A 51 5.28 10.23 2.32
C ALA A 51 5.99 10.22 3.67
N ASN A 52 7.03 9.39 3.78
CA ASN A 52 7.81 9.19 5.01
C ASN A 52 6.94 8.75 6.20
N VAL A 53 6.03 7.80 5.97
CA VAL A 53 5.09 7.36 7.00
C VAL A 53 5.74 6.52 8.10
N THR A 54 5.21 6.68 9.31
CA THR A 54 5.35 5.69 10.39
C THR A 54 4.12 4.77 10.45
N ILE A 55 4.20 3.71 11.26
CA ILE A 55 3.08 2.77 11.51
C ILE A 55 1.88 3.52 12.07
N ASP A 56 2.09 4.35 13.10
CA ASP A 56 1.02 5.12 13.72
C ASP A 56 0.30 6.00 12.70
N GLN A 57 1.04 6.59 11.75
CA GLN A 57 0.43 7.38 10.69
C GLN A 57 -0.39 6.55 9.71
N ILE A 58 0.04 5.31 9.41
CA ILE A 58 -0.76 4.36 8.61
C ILE A 58 -2.05 4.02 9.37
N VAL A 59 -1.95 3.57 10.62
CA VAL A 59 -3.09 3.19 11.47
C VAL A 59 -4.06 4.36 11.63
N ASN A 60 -3.55 5.57 11.88
CA ASN A 60 -4.36 6.77 12.02
C ASN A 60 -5.16 7.08 10.75
N VAL A 61 -4.61 6.84 9.55
CA VAL A 61 -5.37 7.02 8.31
C VAL A 61 -6.53 6.03 8.21
N PHE A 62 -6.31 4.75 8.55
CA PHE A 62 -7.37 3.75 8.55
C PHE A 62 -8.45 4.00 9.63
N GLN A 63 -8.08 4.63 10.75
CA GLN A 63 -9.00 4.95 11.85
C GLN A 63 -9.69 6.32 11.69
N ASP A 64 -9.18 7.18 10.81
CA ASP A 64 -9.74 8.50 10.54
C ASP A 64 -11.21 8.39 10.11
N PRO A 65 -12.16 9.08 10.76
CA PRO A 65 -13.58 9.02 10.40
C PRO A 65 -13.88 9.31 8.92
N ARG A 66 -12.99 10.03 8.23
CA ARG A 66 -13.10 10.30 6.79
C ARG A 66 -12.84 9.08 5.92
N TYR A 67 -11.97 8.16 6.35
CA TYR A 67 -11.48 7.04 5.53
C TYR A 67 -11.84 5.66 6.09
N ARG A 68 -12.19 5.61 7.37
CA ARG A 68 -12.60 4.39 8.06
C ARG A 68 -13.67 3.65 7.27
N ASP A 69 -13.49 2.34 7.13
CA ASP A 69 -14.36 1.45 6.36
C ASP A 69 -14.51 1.82 4.87
N ARG A 70 -13.59 2.62 4.31
CA ARG A 70 -13.56 2.98 2.88
C ARG A 70 -12.27 2.64 2.17
N VAL A 71 -11.17 2.42 2.90
CA VAL A 71 -9.87 2.06 2.31
C VAL A 71 -10.01 0.71 1.61
N ALA A 72 -10.00 0.74 0.28
CA ALA A 72 -10.18 -0.43 -0.57
C ALA A 72 -8.84 -0.95 -1.11
N ILE A 73 -7.87 -0.06 -1.28
CA ILE A 73 -6.52 -0.40 -1.72
C ILE A 73 -5.53 0.28 -0.78
N PHE A 74 -4.57 -0.50 -0.30
CA PHE A 74 -3.41 -0.01 0.42
C PHE A 74 -2.16 -0.28 -0.41
N HIS A 75 -1.46 0.78 -0.79
CA HIS A 75 -0.17 0.70 -1.48
C HIS A 75 0.94 1.07 -0.51
N TYR A 76 1.93 0.21 -0.38
CA TYR A 76 3.13 0.49 0.38
C TYR A 76 4.35 0.52 -0.54
N GLY A 77 5.03 1.67 -0.61
CA GLY A 77 6.32 1.82 -1.28
C GLY A 77 7.45 2.03 -0.27
N GLY A 78 8.42 1.12 -0.24
CA GLY A 78 9.51 1.17 0.73
C GLY A 78 10.29 -0.13 0.81
N HIS A 79 11.24 -0.21 1.75
CA HIS A 79 11.93 -1.46 2.02
C HIS A 79 10.97 -2.50 2.58
N ALA A 80 11.16 -3.77 2.20
CA ALA A 80 10.40 -4.85 2.82
C ALA A 80 10.82 -5.10 4.26
N ASN A 81 12.07 -4.84 4.66
CA ASN A 81 12.42 -4.80 6.08
C ASN A 81 11.67 -3.67 6.81
N GLY A 82 11.41 -2.56 6.12
CA GLY A 82 10.53 -1.51 6.62
C GLY A 82 9.13 -2.05 6.84
N TYR A 83 8.56 -2.77 5.86
CA TYR A 83 7.27 -3.43 6.00
C TYR A 83 7.25 -4.50 7.09
N GLN A 84 8.29 -5.31 7.20
CA GLN A 84 8.46 -6.31 8.25
C GLN A 84 8.46 -5.65 9.63
N LEU A 85 9.20 -4.54 9.79
CA LEU A 85 9.10 -3.71 10.99
C LEU A 85 7.68 -3.19 11.18
N LEU A 86 7.00 -2.72 10.12
CA LEU A 86 5.59 -2.32 10.21
C LEU A 86 4.68 -3.45 10.69
N LEU A 87 4.98 -4.71 10.32
CA LEU A 87 4.25 -5.89 10.79
C LEU A 87 4.65 -6.31 12.21
N GLU A 88 5.91 -6.17 12.61
CA GLU A 88 6.40 -6.64 13.91
C GLU A 88 6.17 -5.62 15.04
N THR A 89 6.14 -4.31 14.75
CA THR A 89 5.98 -3.27 15.78
C THR A 89 4.52 -2.83 15.95
N LEU A 90 3.80 -3.53 16.82
CA LEU A 90 2.64 -3.00 17.56
C LEU A 90 2.72 -3.26 19.07
N ASP A 91 3.79 -3.88 19.57
CA ASP A 91 3.85 -4.34 20.96
C ASP A 91 4.32 -3.30 21.97
N ASP A 92 4.94 -2.18 21.56
CA ASP A 92 5.80 -1.46 22.51
C ASP A 92 5.34 -0.10 23.04
N ASN A 93 4.28 0.55 22.53
CA ASN A 93 3.81 1.80 23.17
C ASN A 93 2.33 2.15 22.90
N ASN A 94 1.47 1.82 23.88
CA ASN A 94 0.31 2.62 24.30
C ASN A 94 -0.74 3.06 23.27
N VAL A 95 -1.03 2.22 22.28
CA VAL A 95 -2.35 2.19 21.64
C VAL A 95 -2.94 0.82 21.94
N LYS A 96 -4.22 0.74 22.31
CA LYS A 96 -4.97 -0.53 22.36
C LYS A 96 -5.14 -1.12 20.95
N ALA A 97 -4.04 -1.36 20.26
CA ALA A 97 -3.94 -2.13 19.03
C ALA A 97 -3.37 -3.47 19.46
N GLU A 98 -4.19 -4.51 19.30
CA GLU A 98 -3.90 -5.88 19.69
C GLU A 98 -2.48 -6.31 19.27
N ALA A 99 -1.76 -6.90 20.22
CA ALA A 99 -0.52 -7.63 19.99
C ALA A 99 -0.66 -8.54 18.76
N GLY A 100 0.15 -8.32 17.72
CA GLY A 100 0.10 -9.13 16.51
C GLY A 100 0.35 -8.41 15.18
N GLY A 101 0.60 -7.10 15.15
CA GLY A 101 1.08 -6.42 13.94
C GLY A 101 0.03 -5.91 12.96
N LEU A 102 0.48 -5.44 11.79
CA LEU A 102 -0.40 -4.91 10.75
C LEU A 102 -1.25 -5.98 10.04
N VAL A 103 -0.91 -7.28 10.10
CA VAL A 103 -1.69 -8.35 9.44
C VAL A 103 -3.08 -8.51 10.10
N PRO A 104 -3.22 -8.75 11.42
CA PRO A 104 -4.52 -8.75 12.08
C PRO A 104 -5.27 -7.42 11.92
N PHE A 105 -4.54 -6.31 11.92
CA PHE A 105 -5.12 -4.99 11.68
C PHE A 105 -5.79 -4.89 10.31
N PHE A 106 -5.10 -5.29 9.23
CA PHE A 106 -5.65 -5.28 7.87
C PHE A 106 -6.79 -6.27 7.70
N ALA A 107 -6.71 -7.46 8.30
CA ALA A 107 -7.78 -8.47 8.27
C ALA A 107 -9.14 -7.96 8.81
N ARG A 108 -9.10 -6.99 9.73
CA ARG A 108 -10.31 -6.35 10.26
C ARG A 108 -10.92 -5.29 9.34
N GLN A 109 -10.16 -4.80 8.35
CA GLN A 109 -10.61 -3.75 7.43
C GLN A 109 -11.49 -4.35 6.34
N LYS A 110 -12.81 -4.42 6.56
CA LYS A 110 -13.76 -5.12 5.67
C LYS A 110 -13.79 -4.57 4.25
N SER A 111 -13.46 -3.29 4.07
CA SER A 111 -13.43 -2.66 2.75
C SER A 111 -12.13 -2.90 2.00
N LEU A 112 -11.06 -3.35 2.67
CA LEU A 112 -9.76 -3.56 2.05
C LEU A 112 -9.80 -4.78 1.12
N GLN A 113 -9.63 -4.54 -0.17
CA GLN A 113 -9.66 -5.57 -1.22
C GLN A 113 -8.26 -5.91 -1.74
N LEU A 114 -7.35 -4.94 -1.72
CA LEU A 114 -5.99 -5.11 -2.25
C LEU A 114 -4.94 -4.49 -1.33
N VAL A 115 -3.90 -5.26 -1.04
CA VAL A 115 -2.64 -4.74 -0.51
C VAL A 115 -1.56 -4.86 -1.58
N PHE A 116 -0.91 -3.75 -1.94
CA PHE A 116 0.21 -3.72 -2.88
C PHE A 116 1.49 -3.41 -2.11
N LEU A 117 2.38 -4.41 -2.00
CA LEU A 117 3.67 -4.29 -1.33
C LEU A 117 4.78 -4.06 -2.35
N ASN A 118 5.04 -2.80 -2.68
CA ASN A 118 6.12 -2.41 -3.59
C ASN A 118 7.47 -2.30 -2.86
N GLY A 119 7.93 -3.45 -2.36
CA GLY A 119 9.22 -3.64 -1.73
C GLY A 119 9.76 -5.04 -2.02
N CYS A 120 11.09 -5.21 -1.95
CA CYS A 120 11.79 -6.46 -2.27
C CYS A 120 11.41 -7.63 -1.36
N SER A 121 11.21 -8.84 -1.87
CA SER A 121 11.08 -10.06 -1.02
C SER A 121 9.88 -10.03 -0.05
N SER A 122 8.71 -9.60 -0.52
CA SER A 122 7.47 -9.53 0.26
C SER A 122 6.58 -10.78 0.16
N ARG A 123 7.05 -11.90 -0.42
CA ARG A 123 6.26 -13.14 -0.62
C ARG A 123 5.67 -13.71 0.67
N ALA A 124 6.46 -13.85 1.74
CA ALA A 124 5.98 -14.43 3.00
C ALA A 124 4.82 -13.60 3.58
N HIS A 125 4.99 -12.28 3.65
CA HIS A 125 3.95 -11.37 4.09
C HIS A 125 2.71 -11.37 3.19
N ALA A 126 2.90 -11.54 1.87
CA ALA A 126 1.77 -11.65 0.95
C ALA A 126 0.94 -12.90 1.22
N VAL A 127 1.58 -14.03 1.55
CA VAL A 127 0.88 -15.25 1.97
C VAL A 127 0.13 -15.02 3.28
N GLU A 128 0.78 -14.46 4.31
CA GLU A 128 0.15 -14.18 5.60
C GLU A 128 -1.09 -13.27 5.47
N LEU A 129 -1.01 -12.23 4.65
CA LEU A 129 -2.15 -11.32 4.40
C LEU A 129 -3.32 -12.04 3.70
N ILE A 130 -3.03 -12.90 2.73
CA ILE A 130 -4.06 -13.72 2.06
C ILE A 130 -4.70 -14.69 3.07
N GLU A 131 -3.89 -15.38 3.87
CA GLU A 131 -4.36 -16.31 4.91
C GLU A 131 -5.19 -15.61 5.99
N ALA A 132 -4.88 -14.36 6.29
CA ALA A 132 -5.65 -13.50 7.19
C ALA A 132 -6.96 -12.98 6.58
N GLY A 133 -7.23 -13.27 5.30
CA GLY A 133 -8.50 -12.98 4.62
C GLY A 133 -8.52 -11.72 3.76
N ILE A 134 -7.36 -11.13 3.44
CA ILE A 134 -7.29 -10.07 2.44
C ILE A 134 -7.57 -10.67 1.04
N PRO A 135 -8.50 -10.12 0.23
CA PRO A 135 -8.89 -10.75 -1.03
C PRO A 135 -7.78 -10.84 -2.09
N ALA A 136 -6.89 -9.85 -2.14
CA ALA A 136 -5.76 -9.84 -3.08
C ALA A 136 -4.54 -9.15 -2.48
N VAL A 137 -3.36 -9.69 -2.78
CA VAL A 137 -2.08 -9.10 -2.41
C VAL A 137 -1.12 -9.15 -3.58
N VAL A 138 -0.47 -8.03 -3.86
CA VAL A 138 0.65 -7.94 -4.80
C VAL A 138 1.93 -7.80 -3.99
N GLY A 139 2.93 -8.64 -4.30
CA GLY A 139 4.23 -8.61 -3.66
C GLY A 139 5.31 -9.18 -4.57
N THR A 140 6.57 -8.97 -4.22
CA THR A 140 7.71 -9.47 -5.00
C THR A 140 8.32 -10.70 -4.33
N ALA A 141 8.66 -11.69 -5.14
CA ALA A 141 9.30 -12.93 -4.71
C ALA A 141 10.81 -12.78 -4.48
N GLU A 142 11.42 -11.90 -5.25
CA GLU A 142 12.87 -11.71 -5.33
C GLU A 142 13.17 -10.20 -5.21
N PRO A 143 14.42 -9.83 -4.92
CA PRO A 143 14.85 -8.44 -4.98
C PRO A 143 14.50 -7.83 -6.34
N ILE A 144 13.86 -6.66 -6.32
CA ILE A 144 13.49 -5.91 -7.50
C ILE A 144 14.27 -4.59 -7.54
N ASN A 145 14.68 -4.16 -8.72
CA ASN A 145 15.29 -2.85 -8.89
C ASN A 145 14.25 -1.74 -8.64
N ASP A 146 14.61 -0.71 -7.86
CA ASP A 146 13.74 0.41 -7.50
C ASP A 146 13.07 1.10 -8.71
N ALA A 147 13.78 1.26 -9.82
CA ALA A 147 13.22 1.86 -11.04
C ALA A 147 12.23 0.93 -11.77
N ILE A 148 12.43 -0.39 -11.67
CA ILE A 148 11.50 -1.38 -12.23
C ILE A 148 10.26 -1.49 -11.35
N ALA A 149 10.42 -1.55 -10.03
CA ALA A 149 9.32 -1.52 -9.06
C ALA A 149 8.43 -0.28 -9.24
N THR A 150 9.05 0.89 -9.43
CA THR A 150 8.34 2.13 -9.74
C THR A 150 7.52 2.02 -11.03
N GLN A 151 8.12 1.53 -12.12
CA GLN A 151 7.42 1.41 -13.41
C GLN A 151 6.27 0.41 -13.38
N LEU A 152 6.48 -0.73 -12.72
CA LEU A 152 5.48 -1.77 -12.52
C LEU A 152 4.24 -1.19 -11.82
N ALA A 153 4.44 -0.52 -10.68
CA ALA A 153 3.34 0.09 -9.93
C ALA A 153 2.58 1.13 -10.79
N VAL A 154 3.30 2.01 -11.50
CA VAL A 154 2.68 3.02 -12.36
C VAL A 154 1.83 2.38 -13.46
N ARG A 155 2.32 1.32 -14.12
CA ARG A 155 1.56 0.65 -15.19
C ARG A 155 0.36 -0.10 -14.64
N PHE A 156 0.51 -0.79 -13.51
CA PHE A 156 -0.58 -1.45 -12.80
C PHE A 156 -1.72 -0.47 -12.50
N TYR A 157 -1.43 0.67 -11.87
CA TYR A 157 -2.46 1.66 -11.54
C TYR A 157 -3.05 2.35 -12.77
N LYS A 158 -2.30 2.51 -13.87
CA LYS A 158 -2.87 2.99 -15.15
C LYS A 158 -3.90 2.01 -15.69
N GLY A 159 -3.59 0.71 -15.69
CA GLY A 159 -4.53 -0.33 -16.11
C GLY A 159 -5.77 -0.35 -15.23
N LEU A 160 -5.57 -0.33 -13.91
CA LEU A 160 -6.66 -0.35 -12.94
C LEU A 160 -7.57 0.89 -13.05
N ALA A 161 -6.99 2.09 -13.12
CA ALA A 161 -7.74 3.33 -13.33
C ALA A 161 -8.44 3.37 -14.68
N GLY A 162 -7.89 2.68 -15.69
CA GLY A 162 -8.51 2.48 -17.01
C GLY A 162 -9.66 1.47 -17.02
N GLY A 163 -10.01 0.87 -15.87
CA GLY A 163 -11.12 -0.07 -15.73
C GLY A 163 -10.74 -1.53 -16.01
N LEU A 164 -9.45 -1.86 -16.11
CA LEU A 164 -9.03 -3.26 -16.22
C LEU A 164 -9.26 -4.00 -14.90
N PRO A 165 -9.69 -5.28 -14.95
CA PRO A 165 -9.68 -6.16 -13.77
C PRO A 165 -8.27 -6.31 -13.21
N LEU A 166 -8.16 -6.56 -11.89
CA LEU A 166 -6.87 -6.66 -11.17
C LEU A 166 -5.85 -7.57 -11.86
N GLN A 167 -6.27 -8.78 -12.26
CA GLN A 167 -5.38 -9.77 -12.89
C GLN A 167 -4.85 -9.27 -14.24
N ARG A 168 -5.67 -8.53 -14.99
CA ARG A 168 -5.28 -7.98 -16.29
C ARG A 168 -4.39 -6.75 -16.13
N ALA A 169 -4.73 -5.87 -15.19
CA ALA A 169 -3.88 -4.74 -14.83
C ALA A 169 -2.48 -5.20 -14.36
N TRP A 170 -2.40 -6.33 -13.66
CA TRP A 170 -1.13 -6.96 -13.28
C TRP A 170 -0.38 -7.56 -14.47
N ALA A 171 -1.07 -8.32 -15.33
CA ALA A 171 -0.44 -8.99 -16.47
C ALA A 171 0.10 -8.01 -17.54
N GLU A 172 -0.51 -6.82 -17.66
CA GLU A 172 -0.10 -5.78 -18.62
C GLU A 172 0.95 -4.80 -18.06
N ALA A 173 1.31 -4.89 -16.77
CA ALA A 173 2.27 -4.01 -16.11
C ALA A 173 3.73 -4.43 -16.37
#